data_AF-A0A963CU60-F1
#
_entry.id   AF-A0A963CU60-F1
#
_cell.length_a   1.000
_cell.length_b   1.000
_cell.length_c   1.000
_cell.angle_alpha   90.00
_cell.angle_beta   90.00
_cell.angle_gamma   90.00
#
_symmetry.space_group_name_H-M   'P 1'
#
loop_
_entity.id
_entity.type
_entity.pdbx_description
1 polymer ?
#
loop_
_entity_poly.entity_id
_entity_poly.type
_entity_poly.pdbx_seq_one_letter_code
_entity_poly.pdbx_strand_id
1 'polypeptide(L)'
;GSIVAVTLAFMGVIYHALPRIGFRKPSGAMARFQPSIYAAGQMMHVIGLAWSGGYGVQRKTAGAAQGLESIEKIVSMGMMGLGGLIAIIGGTLFLIVVFKAMWPEKRL
;
A
#
# COMPACT_ATOMS: atom_id res chain seq x y z
N GLY A 1 -0.15 9.34 7.94
CA GLY A 1 -1.57 9.03 7.66
C GLY A 1 -2.07 9.64 6.37
N SER A 2 -1.86 10.94 6.14
CA SER A 2 -2.40 11.67 4.97
C SER A 2 -2.05 11.03 3.61
N ILE A 3 -0.78 10.68 3.38
CA ILE A 3 -0.34 10.08 2.11
C ILE A 3 -1.15 8.82 1.78
N VAL A 4 -1.28 7.90 2.75
CA VAL A 4 -2.02 6.64 2.58
C VAL A 4 -3.49 6.90 2.23
N ALA A 5 -4.14 7.77 3.00
CA ALA A 5 -5.56 8.08 2.80
C ALA A 5 -5.80 8.72 1.42
N VAL A 6 -4.94 9.67 1.02
CA VAL A 6 -5.00 10.33 -0.27
C VAL A 6 -4.76 9.32 -1.40
N THR A 7 -3.72 8.50 -1.32
CA THR A 7 -3.43 7.47 -2.32
C THR A 7 -4.59 6.50 -2.50
N LEU A 8 -5.16 5.99 -1.40
CA LEU A 8 -6.29 5.07 -1.46
C LEU A 8 -7.54 5.73 -2.07
N ALA A 9 -7.81 6.99 -1.73
CA ALA A 9 -8.90 7.77 -2.32
C ALA A 9 -8.71 7.91 -3.84
N PHE A 10 -7.51 8.27 -4.30
CA PHE A 10 -7.21 8.36 -5.72
C PHE A 10 -7.31 7.01 -6.44
N MET A 11 -6.88 5.90 -5.82
CA MET A 11 -7.09 4.56 -6.39
C MET A 11 -8.58 4.26 -6.62
N GLY A 12 -9.43 4.57 -5.64
CA GLY A 12 -10.88 4.43 -5.77
C GLY A 12 -11.46 5.31 -6.88
N VAL A 13 -11.02 6.58 -6.96
CA VAL A 13 -11.42 7.51 -8.02
C VAL A 13 -11.02 6.97 -9.39
N ILE A 14 -9.82 6.41 -9.56
CA ILE A 14 -9.38 5.82 -10.84
C ILE A 14 -10.28 4.65 -11.24
N TYR A 15 -10.62 3.75 -10.31
CA TYR A 15 -11.54 2.65 -10.60
C TYR A 15 -12.92 3.13 -11.04
N HIS A 16 -13.35 4.27 -10.52
CA HIS A 16 -14.62 4.89 -10.88
C HIS A 16 -14.54 5.69 -12.20
N ALA A 17 -13.39 6.29 -12.50
CA ALA A 17 -13.18 7.14 -13.67
C ALA A 17 -12.91 6.33 -14.95
N LEU A 18 -12.17 5.22 -14.86
CA LEU A 18 -11.84 4.33 -15.99
C LEU A 18 -13.03 4.05 -16.94
N PRO A 19 -14.19 3.58 -16.46
CA PRO A 19 -15.34 3.32 -17.35
C PRO A 19 -15.96 4.58 -17.95
N ARG A 20 -15.79 5.76 -17.32
CA ARG A 20 -16.36 7.02 -17.84
C ARG A 20 -15.53 7.64 -18.96
N ILE A 21 -14.24 7.34 -19.01
CA ILE A 21 -13.32 7.85 -20.03
C ILE A 21 -13.14 6.86 -21.21
N GLY A 22 -13.99 5.83 -21.30
CA GLY A 22 -14.01 4.89 -22.42
C GLY A 22 -13.17 3.62 -22.25
N PHE A 23 -12.56 3.40 -21.08
CA PHE A 23 -11.87 2.14 -20.77
C PHE A 23 -12.83 1.10 -20.17
N ARG A 24 -12.36 -0.14 -20.00
CA ARG A 24 -13.17 -1.17 -19.33
C ARG A 24 -13.37 -0.86 -17.85
N LYS A 25 -14.49 -1.35 -17.31
CA LYS A 25 -14.70 -1.38 -15.86
C LYS A 25 -13.71 -2.36 -15.22
N PRO A 26 -12.91 -1.93 -14.22
CA PRO A 26 -12.12 -2.85 -13.40
C PRO A 26 -13.02 -3.93 -12.80
N SER A 27 -12.79 -5.19 -13.17
CA SER A 27 -13.63 -6.31 -12.75
C SER A 27 -12.77 -7.50 -12.30
N GLY A 28 -13.36 -8.37 -11.47
CA GLY A 28 -12.70 -9.56 -10.90
C GLY A 28 -12.41 -9.47 -9.41
N ALA A 29 -11.86 -10.57 -8.86
CA ALA A 29 -11.49 -10.66 -7.46
C ALA A 29 -10.32 -9.73 -7.11
N MET A 30 -9.34 -9.58 -8.01
CA MET A 30 -8.17 -8.70 -7.81
C MET A 30 -8.58 -7.24 -7.57
N ALA A 31 -9.50 -6.69 -8.39
CA ALA A 31 -9.97 -5.31 -8.22
C ALA A 31 -10.73 -5.09 -6.90
N ARG A 32 -11.39 -6.12 -6.37
CA ARG A 32 -12.11 -6.06 -5.09
C ARG A 32 -11.20 -6.17 -3.88
N PHE A 33 -10.21 -7.06 -3.90
CA PHE A 33 -9.31 -7.28 -2.77
C PHE A 33 -8.16 -6.27 -2.71
N GLN A 34 -7.78 -5.68 -3.85
CA GLN A 34 -6.66 -4.75 -3.92
C GLN A 34 -6.73 -3.59 -2.91
N PRO A 35 -7.85 -2.84 -2.77
CA PRO A 35 -7.92 -1.72 -1.83
C PRO A 35 -7.75 -2.20 -0.38
N SER A 36 -8.35 -3.33 -0.03
CA SER A 36 -8.25 -3.92 1.31
C SER A 36 -6.83 -4.39 1.63
N ILE A 37 -6.13 -5.01 0.68
CA ILE A 37 -4.73 -5.45 0.85
C ILE A 37 -3.83 -4.23 1.06
N TYR A 38 -3.97 -3.20 0.23
CA TYR A 38 -3.19 -1.97 0.37
C TYR A 38 -3.44 -1.29 1.72
N ALA A 39 -4.71 -1.13 2.10
CA ALA A 39 -5.10 -0.49 3.36
C ALA A 39 -4.61 -1.28 4.58
N ALA A 40 -4.73 -2.62 4.57
CA ALA A 40 -4.25 -3.47 5.65
C ALA A 40 -2.73 -3.39 5.82
N GLY A 41 -1.98 -3.46 4.71
CA GLY A 41 -0.53 -3.31 4.73
C GLY A 41 -0.11 -1.94 5.27
N GLN A 42 -0.77 -0.87 4.83
CA GLN A 42 -0.46 0.49 5.30
C GLN A 42 -0.85 0.72 6.76
N MET A 43 -1.96 0.13 7.25
CA MET A 43 -2.31 0.19 8.67
C MET A 43 -1.24 -0.50 9.53
N MET A 44 -0.83 -1.72 9.15
CA MET A 44 0.26 -2.42 9.83
C MET A 44 1.57 -1.61 9.79
N HIS A 45 1.89 -1.01 8.66
CA HIS A 45 3.07 -0.17 8.48
C HIS A 45 3.06 1.06 9.41
N VAL A 46 1.94 1.78 9.45
CA VAL A 46 1.77 2.98 10.28
C VAL A 46 1.77 2.63 11.76
N ILE A 47 1.16 1.51 12.16
CA ILE A 47 1.20 1.02 13.54
C ILE A 47 2.63 0.68 13.95
N GLY A 48 3.40 -0.02 13.11
CA GLY A 48 4.81 -0.31 13.36
C GLY A 48 5.66 0.95 13.52
N LEU A 49 5.41 1.98 12.70
CA LEU A 49 6.07 3.30 12.83
C LEU A 49 5.68 4.04 14.10
N ALA A 50 4.38 4.04 14.45
CA ALA A 50 3.90 4.71 15.66
C ALA A 50 4.48 4.04 16.92
N TRP A 51 4.49 2.71 16.95
CA TRP A 51 5.07 1.91 18.02
C TRP A 51 6.55 2.19 18.17
N SER A 52 7.33 2.00 17.10
CA SER A 52 8.79 2.23 17.14
C SER A 52 9.17 3.67 17.51
N GLY A 53 8.41 4.67 17.05
CA GLY A 53 8.59 6.06 17.45
C GLY A 53 8.38 6.28 18.96
N GLY A 54 7.44 5.56 19.58
CA GLY A 54 7.22 5.56 21.02
C GLY A 54 8.40 5.01 21.84
N TYR A 55 9.18 4.09 21.26
CA TYR A 55 10.42 3.55 21.85
C TYR A 55 11.68 4.34 21.47
N GLY A 56 11.53 5.52 20.86
CA GLY A 56 12.65 6.42 20.56
C GLY A 56 13.47 6.04 19.32
N VAL A 57 12.91 5.25 18.40
CA VAL A 57 13.54 5.02 17.08
C VAL A 57 13.57 6.34 16.30
N GLN A 58 14.77 6.77 15.96
CA GLN A 58 14.99 8.04 15.25
C GLN A 58 14.55 7.95 13.79
N ARG A 59 14.08 9.06 13.24
CA ARG A 59 13.80 9.17 11.80
C ARG A 59 15.13 9.44 11.08
N LYS A 60 15.27 8.89 9.86
CA LYS A 60 16.40 9.14 8.96
C LYS A 60 17.76 8.60 9.43
N THR A 61 17.76 7.65 10.36
CA THR A 61 18.95 6.89 10.75
C THR A 61 18.80 5.44 10.30
N ALA A 62 19.88 4.82 9.82
CA ALA A 62 19.88 3.45 9.31
C ALA A 62 21.09 2.68 9.83
N GLY A 63 20.99 1.36 9.90
CA GLY A 63 22.07 0.48 10.34
C GLY A 63 22.39 0.64 11.83
N ALA A 64 23.67 0.64 12.20
CA ALA A 64 24.11 0.76 13.60
C ALA A 64 23.59 2.04 14.29
N ALA A 65 23.39 3.12 13.54
CA ALA A 65 22.84 4.38 14.05
C ALA A 65 21.31 4.34 14.31
N GLN A 66 20.63 3.26 13.94
CA GLN A 66 19.20 3.10 14.17
C GLN A 66 18.87 2.75 15.64
N GLY A 67 19.88 2.34 16.43
CA GLY A 67 19.72 2.07 17.87
C GLY A 67 18.72 0.96 18.17
N LEU A 68 18.71 -0.09 17.34
CA LEU A 68 17.89 -1.31 17.44
C LEU A 68 18.38 -2.21 18.60
N GLU A 69 18.48 -1.66 19.80
CA GLU A 69 19.10 -2.36 20.95
C GLU A 69 18.10 -3.20 21.77
N SER A 70 16.79 -2.98 21.59
CA SER A 70 15.76 -3.75 22.29
C SER A 70 14.84 -4.51 21.33
N ILE A 71 14.33 -5.65 21.79
CA ILE A 71 13.48 -6.56 21.02
C ILE A 71 12.22 -5.84 20.51
N GLU A 72 11.66 -4.94 21.30
CA GLU A 72 10.49 -4.12 20.94
C GLU A 72 10.77 -3.24 19.71
N LYS A 73 11.96 -2.64 19.62
CA LYS A 73 12.38 -1.85 18.46
C LYS A 73 12.55 -2.71 17.21
N ILE A 74 13.12 -3.92 17.36
CA ILE A 74 13.32 -4.87 16.26
C ILE A 74 11.98 -5.38 15.73
N VAL A 75 11.07 -5.81 16.62
CA VAL A 75 9.75 -6.33 16.26
C VAL A 75 8.90 -5.25 15.60
N SER A 76 8.88 -4.04 16.16
CA SER A 76 8.11 -2.93 15.58
C SER A 76 8.63 -2.48 14.22
N MET A 77 9.96 -2.45 14.02
CA MET A 77 10.58 -2.20 12.72
C MET A 77 10.32 -3.33 11.71
N GLY A 78 10.32 -4.58 12.16
CA GLY A 78 9.94 -5.73 11.33
C GLY A 78 8.48 -5.66 10.88
N MET A 79 7.57 -5.35 11.80
CA MET A 79 6.14 -5.15 11.51
C MET A 79 5.91 -4.00 10.53
N MET A 80 6.62 -2.89 10.71
CA MET A 80 6.63 -1.79 9.74
C MET A 80 7.04 -2.31 8.35
N GLY A 81 8.19 -2.99 8.25
CA GLY A 81 8.71 -3.50 6.98
C GLY A 81 7.73 -4.45 6.28
N LEU A 82 7.15 -5.40 7.02
CA LEU A 82 6.16 -6.34 6.51
C LEU A 82 4.88 -5.64 6.03
N GLY A 83 4.37 -4.67 6.80
CA GLY A 83 3.23 -3.86 6.38
C GLY A 83 3.51 -3.10 5.08
N GLY A 84 4.73 -2.59 4.94
CA GLY A 84 5.20 -1.94 3.71
C GLY A 84 5.20 -2.89 2.51
N LEU A 85 5.68 -4.12 2.69
CA LEU A 85 5.69 -5.14 1.63
C LEU A 85 4.27 -5.53 1.19
N ILE A 86 3.35 -5.73 2.14
CA ILE A 86 1.93 -5.99 1.86
C ILE A 86 1.31 -4.82 1.09
N ALA A 87 1.64 -3.59 1.48
CA ALA A 87 1.18 -2.40 0.78
C ALA A 87 1.72 -2.33 -0.66
N ILE A 88 2.99 -2.71 -0.89
CA ILE A 88 3.57 -2.81 -2.24
C ILE A 88 2.79 -3.82 -3.08
N ILE A 89 2.46 -4.99 -2.55
CA ILE A 89 1.63 -5.99 -3.25
C ILE A 89 0.27 -5.38 -3.64
N GLY A 90 -0.40 -4.69 -2.72
CA GLY A 90 -1.64 -3.97 -2.99
C GLY A 90 -1.49 -2.88 -4.05
N GLY A 91 -0.37 -2.14 -4.07
CA GLY A 91 -0.08 -1.14 -5.09
C GLY A 91 0.18 -1.75 -6.47
N THR A 92 0.92 -2.85 -6.53
CA THR A 92 1.20 -3.56 -7.78
C THR A 92 -0.08 -4.17 -8.38
N LEU A 93 -0.96 -4.74 -7.54
CA LEU A 93 -2.27 -5.22 -7.99
C LEU A 93 -3.11 -4.11 -8.62
N PHE A 94 -3.04 -2.89 -8.07
CA PHE A 94 -3.74 -1.74 -8.65
C PHE A 94 -3.24 -1.46 -10.06
N LEU A 95 -1.92 -1.40 -10.26
CA LEU A 95 -1.32 -1.18 -11.58
C LEU A 95 -1.75 -2.26 -12.58
N ILE A 96 -1.71 -3.53 -12.18
CA ILE A 96 -2.14 -4.65 -13.03
C ILE A 96 -3.61 -4.49 -13.45
N VAL A 97 -4.50 -4.17 -12.50
CA VAL A 97 -5.92 -3.98 -12.77
C VAL A 97 -6.16 -2.81 -13.72
N VAL A 98 -5.50 -1.68 -13.49
CA VAL A 98 -5.62 -0.48 -14.34
C VAL A 98 -5.10 -0.76 -15.75
N PHE A 99 -3.92 -1.37 -15.88
CA PHE A 99 -3.36 -1.69 -17.20
C PHE A 99 -4.23 -2.68 -17.98
N LYS A 100 -4.78 -3.70 -17.31
CA LYS A 100 -5.73 -4.63 -17.96
C LYS A 100 -7.02 -3.94 -18.38
N ALA A 101 -7.50 -2.94 -17.63
CA ALA A 101 -8.68 -2.17 -17.99
C ALA A 101 -8.42 -1.23 -19.18
N MET A 102 -7.19 -0.71 -19.31
CA MET A 102 -6.76 0.15 -20.41
C MET A 102 -6.41 -0.62 -21.69
N TRP A 103 -6.11 -1.91 -21.59
CA TRP A 103 -5.72 -2.71 -22.76
C TRP A 103 -6.90 -2.94 -23.73
N PRO A 104 -6.76 -2.60 -25.02
CA PRO A 104 -7.85 -2.71 -25.98
C PRO A 104 -8.34 -4.15 -26.14
N GLU A 105 -9.67 -4.37 -26.19
CA GLU A 105 -10.20 -5.64 -26.73
C GLU A 105 -9.91 -5.59 -28.21
N LYS A 106 -9.37 -6.69 -28.75
CA LYS A 106 -9.60 -6.96 -30.15
C LYS A 106 -11.11 -7.02 -30.33
N ARG A 107 -11.70 -5.97 -30.91
CA ARG A 107 -13.01 -6.08 -31.57
C ARG A 107 -12.81 -7.11 -32.69
N LEU A 108 -13.19 -8.36 -32.42
CA LEU A 108 -13.43 -9.36 -33.45
C LEU A 108 -14.86 -9.21 -33.95
#